data_AF-A0A6M0K785-F1
#
_entry.id   AF-A0A6M0K785-F1
#
_cell.length_a   1.000
_cell.length_b   1.000
_cell.length_c   1.000
_cell.angle_alpha   90.00
_cell.angle_beta   90.00
_cell.angle_gamma   90.00
#
_symmetry.space_group_name_H-M   'P 1'
#
loop_
_entity.id
_entity.type
_entity.pdbx_description
1 polymer ?
#
loop_
_entity_poly.entity_id
_entity_poly.type
_entity_poly.pdbx_seq_one_letter_code
_entity_poly.pdbx_strand_id
1 'polypeptide(L)'
;MKPRKNDIPIKVKISGIQLEELQRHSWHMIEAFGLDTRVENYKGIRPISFYSWDLDCILDVLDMVLNDEKEYPDKKDEGYIKLQELYTHLKNEYKNTYGR
;
A
#
# COMPACT_ATOMS: atom_id res chain seq x y z
N MET A 1 -9.08 -13.89 1.84
CA MET A 1 -9.44 -14.38 3.18
C MET A 1 -10.02 -13.24 4.03
N LYS A 2 -10.62 -13.50 5.20
CA LYS A 2 -11.25 -12.46 6.06
C LYS A 2 -10.33 -12.01 7.20
N PRO A 3 -10.35 -10.72 7.60
CA PRO A 3 -9.63 -10.25 8.79
C PRO A 3 -10.09 -10.97 10.05
N ARG A 4 -9.19 -11.08 11.03
CA ARG A 4 -9.49 -11.73 12.32
C ARG A 4 -10.44 -10.85 13.14
N LYS A 5 -11.18 -11.47 14.07
CA LYS A 5 -12.19 -10.79 14.91
C LYS A 5 -11.63 -9.60 15.71
N ASN A 6 -10.34 -9.62 16.04
CA ASN A 6 -9.66 -8.57 16.84
C ASN A 6 -8.61 -7.80 16.03
N ASP A 7 -8.73 -7.80 14.70
CA ASP A 7 -7.77 -7.13 13.83
C ASP A 7 -7.93 -5.60 13.94
N ILE A 8 -6.82 -4.88 14.19
CA ILE A 8 -6.84 -3.45 14.51
C ILE A 8 -6.54 -2.66 13.23
N PRO A 9 -7.54 -2.00 12.60
CA PRO A 9 -7.30 -1.31 11.35
C PRO A 9 -6.33 -0.13 11.55
N ILE A 10 -5.31 -0.07 10.70
CA ILE A 10 -4.38 1.06 10.62
C ILE A 10 -5.02 2.12 9.71
N LYS A 11 -5.15 3.34 10.21
CA LYS A 11 -5.71 4.47 9.45
C LYS A 11 -4.59 5.30 8.86
N VAL A 12 -4.51 5.33 7.54
CA VAL A 12 -3.46 6.07 6.81
C VAL A 12 -4.12 7.02 5.82
N LYS A 13 -3.63 8.26 5.74
CA LYS A 13 -4.03 9.19 4.67
C LYS A 13 -2.96 9.15 3.60
N ILE A 14 -3.36 8.74 2.39
CA ILE A 14 -2.47 8.68 1.22
C ILE A 14 -3.05 9.64 0.18
N SER A 15 -2.22 10.51 -0.40
CA SER A 15 -2.68 11.55 -1.33
C SER A 15 -1.57 12.00 -2.27
N GLY A 16 -1.94 12.69 -3.36
CA GLY A 16 -1.00 13.16 -4.37
C GLY A 16 -0.32 11.99 -5.08
N ILE A 17 0.95 12.18 -5.44
CA ILE A 17 1.74 11.19 -6.19
C ILE A 17 1.79 9.83 -5.49
N GLN A 18 1.84 9.79 -4.14
CA GLN A 18 1.79 8.51 -3.41
C GLN A 18 0.52 7.70 -3.72
N LEU A 19 -0.62 8.39 -3.86
CA LEU A 19 -1.89 7.74 -4.18
C LEU A 19 -1.94 7.33 -5.65
N GLU A 20 -1.48 8.20 -6.54
CA GLU A 20 -1.44 7.93 -7.98
C GLU A 20 -0.58 6.70 -8.28
N GLU A 21 0.62 6.60 -7.70
CA GLU A 21 1.50 5.44 -7.87
C GLU A 21 0.91 4.18 -7.21
N LEU A 22 0.31 4.28 -6.03
CA LEU A 22 -0.35 3.13 -5.40
C LEU A 22 -1.51 2.61 -6.25
N GLN A 23 -2.29 3.50 -6.86
CA GLN A 23 -3.42 3.15 -7.72
C GLN A 23 -3.00 2.52 -9.04
N ARG A 24 -1.84 2.91 -9.58
CA ARG A 24 -1.24 2.32 -10.79
C ARG A 24 -0.99 0.82 -10.63
N HIS A 25 -0.72 0.39 -9.40
CA HIS A 25 -0.40 -1.01 -9.03
C HIS A 25 -1.55 -1.74 -8.32
N SER A 26 -2.74 -1.13 -8.23
CA SER A 26 -3.87 -1.69 -7.47
C SER A 26 -4.31 -3.07 -7.98
N TRP A 27 -4.15 -3.34 -9.29
CA TRP A 27 -4.48 -4.63 -9.90
C TRP A 27 -3.70 -5.80 -9.28
N HIS A 28 -2.46 -5.56 -8.84
CA HIS A 28 -1.66 -6.58 -8.16
C HIS A 28 -2.20 -6.93 -6.76
N MET A 29 -3.14 -6.15 -6.22
CA MET A 29 -3.73 -6.34 -4.90
C MET A 29 -5.00 -7.20 -4.91
N ILE A 30 -5.35 -7.83 -6.05
CA ILE A 30 -6.54 -8.67 -6.20
C ILE A 30 -6.54 -9.87 -5.25
N GLU A 31 -5.35 -10.29 -4.79
CA GLU A 31 -5.21 -11.37 -3.82
C GLU A 31 -5.81 -11.01 -2.47
N ALA A 32 -5.94 -9.71 -2.15
CA ALA A 32 -6.64 -9.20 -0.98
C ALA A 32 -8.10 -8.83 -1.30
N PHE A 33 -8.99 -9.16 -0.37
CA PHE A 33 -10.44 -9.21 -0.59
C PHE A 33 -11.00 -7.80 -0.89
N GLY A 34 -11.20 -7.51 -2.18
CA GLY A 34 -11.68 -6.22 -2.68
C GLY A 34 -10.73 -5.06 -2.38
N LEU A 35 -9.45 -5.35 -2.11
CA LEU A 35 -8.46 -4.32 -1.80
C LEU A 35 -8.10 -3.51 -3.04
N ASP A 36 -7.89 -4.19 -4.16
CA ASP A 36 -7.73 -3.61 -5.50
C ASP A 36 -8.76 -2.51 -5.77
N THR A 37 -10.04 -2.85 -5.66
CA THR A 37 -11.16 -1.94 -5.92
C THR A 37 -11.22 -0.83 -4.86
N ARG A 38 -10.89 -1.11 -3.59
CA ARG A 38 -10.85 -0.10 -2.52
C ARG A 38 -9.76 0.94 -2.76
N VAL A 39 -8.58 0.51 -3.16
CA VAL A 39 -7.43 1.38 -3.46
C VAL A 39 -7.71 2.18 -4.74
N GLU A 40 -8.17 1.54 -5.80
CA GLU A 40 -8.53 2.20 -7.07
C GLU A 40 -9.59 3.29 -6.88
N ASN A 41 -10.62 3.05 -6.06
CA ASN A 41 -11.68 4.03 -5.82
C ASN A 41 -11.33 5.10 -4.78
N TYR A 42 -10.21 4.95 -4.06
CA TYR A 42 -9.84 5.86 -2.99
C TYR A 42 -9.49 7.26 -3.53
N LYS A 43 -9.96 8.31 -2.84
CA LYS A 43 -9.81 9.72 -3.30
C LYS A 43 -8.76 10.52 -2.54
N GLY A 44 -8.11 9.95 -1.53
CA GLY A 44 -7.11 10.64 -0.71
C GLY A 44 -7.63 11.77 0.19
N ILE A 45 -8.95 12.01 0.23
CA ILE A 45 -9.55 13.10 1.03
C ILE A 45 -9.57 12.74 2.53
N ARG A 46 -10.00 11.52 2.86
CA ARG A 46 -10.12 10.99 4.23
C ARG A 46 -9.15 9.82 4.44
N PRO A 47 -8.65 9.54 5.65
CA PRO A 47 -7.83 8.35 5.87
C PRO A 47 -8.56 7.07 5.44
N ILE A 48 -7.84 6.16 4.77
CA ILE A 48 -8.28 4.79 4.49
C ILE A 48 -7.83 3.88 5.63
N SER A 49 -8.65 2.86 5.93
CA SER A 49 -8.30 1.85 6.93
C SER A 49 -7.78 0.60 6.23
N PHE A 50 -6.66 0.07 6.69
CA PHE A 50 -6.10 -1.20 6.24
C PHE A 50 -6.02 -2.18 7.41
N TYR A 51 -6.50 -3.39 7.18
CA TYR A 51 -6.35 -4.51 8.09
C TYR A 51 -4.98 -5.18 7.94
N SER A 52 -4.59 -6.07 8.86
CA SER A 52 -3.25 -6.69 8.81
C SER A 52 -2.98 -7.35 7.46
N TRP A 53 -4.00 -8.01 6.91
CA TRP A 53 -3.88 -8.73 5.65
C TRP A 53 -3.95 -7.82 4.42
N ASP A 54 -4.64 -6.66 4.52
CA ASP A 54 -4.52 -5.63 3.50
C ASP A 54 -3.05 -5.17 3.43
N LEU A 55 -2.40 -4.96 4.59
CA LEU A 55 -1.02 -4.50 4.67
C LEU A 55 -0.01 -5.56 4.21
N ASP A 56 -0.21 -6.84 4.55
CA ASP A 56 0.62 -7.93 4.02
C ASP A 56 0.63 -7.88 2.48
N CYS A 57 -0.56 -7.80 1.85
CA CYS A 57 -0.69 -7.74 0.40
C CYS A 57 -0.09 -6.44 -0.19
N ILE A 58 -0.37 -5.27 0.39
CA ILE A 58 0.19 -4.00 -0.10
C ILE A 58 1.71 -4.02 -0.02
N LEU A 59 2.27 -4.45 1.11
CA LEU A 59 3.73 -4.45 1.30
C LEU A 59 4.43 -5.41 0.34
N ASP A 60 3.86 -6.59 0.08
CA ASP A 60 4.40 -7.54 -0.90
C ASP A 60 4.36 -6.98 -2.33
N VAL A 61 3.25 -6.34 -2.72
CA VAL A 61 3.12 -5.67 -4.03
C VAL A 61 4.11 -4.53 -4.16
N LEU A 62 4.20 -3.66 -3.15
CA LEU A 62 5.12 -2.53 -3.18
C LEU A 62 6.58 -2.98 -3.24
N ASP A 63 6.95 -4.01 -2.47
CA ASP A 63 8.31 -4.59 -2.51
C ASP A 63 8.62 -5.18 -3.89
N MET A 64 7.68 -5.92 -4.49
CA MET A 64 7.83 -6.47 -5.84
C MET A 64 8.03 -5.35 -6.88
N VAL A 65 7.17 -4.34 -6.89
CA VAL A 65 7.19 -3.25 -7.88
C VAL A 65 8.43 -2.35 -7.71
N LEU A 66 8.80 -2.00 -6.47
CA LEU A 66 9.99 -1.18 -6.20
C LEU A 66 11.31 -1.89 -6.56
N ASN A 67 11.30 -3.22 -6.66
CA ASN A 67 12.45 -4.02 -7.09
C ASN A 67 12.41 -4.42 -8.57
N ASP A 68 11.37 -4.07 -9.33
CA ASP A 68 11.30 -4.31 -10.77
C ASP A 68 11.99 -3.19 -11.56
N GLU A 69 13.14 -3.49 -12.15
CA GLU A 69 13.92 -2.56 -12.98
C GLU A 69 13.20 -2.15 -14.27
N LYS A 70 12.20 -2.90 -14.74
CA LYS A 70 11.39 -2.49 -15.90
C LYS A 70 10.37 -1.45 -15.50
N GLU A 71 9.86 -1.55 -14.29
CA GLU A 71 8.84 -0.67 -13.75
C GLU A 71 9.44 0.65 -13.28
N TYR A 72 10.55 0.58 -12.54
CA TYR A 72 11.33 1.74 -12.12
C TYR A 72 12.81 1.60 -12.52
N PRO A 73 13.16 1.88 -13.78
CA PRO A 73 14.55 1.85 -14.23
C PRO A 73 15.40 2.97 -13.62
N ASP A 74 14.79 4.11 -13.26
CA ASP A 74 15.45 5.21 -12.56
C ASP A 74 14.87 5.38 -11.15
N LYS A 75 15.69 5.07 -10.14
CA LYS A 75 15.34 5.21 -8.72
C LYS A 75 15.37 6.67 -8.22
N LYS A 76 15.66 7.62 -9.10
CA LYS A 76 15.50 9.07 -8.86
C LYS A 76 14.16 9.60 -9.37
N ASP A 77 13.37 8.76 -10.04
CA ASP A 77 12.02 9.12 -10.46
C ASP A 77 11.17 9.52 -9.24
N GLU A 78 10.36 10.56 -9.41
CA GLU A 78 9.54 11.09 -8.32
C GLU A 78 8.50 10.07 -7.85
N GLY A 79 7.91 9.32 -8.78
CA GLY A 79 6.98 8.24 -8.48
C GLY A 79 7.64 7.13 -7.66
N TYR A 80 8.83 6.70 -8.07
CA TYR A 80 9.63 5.73 -7.29
C TYR A 80 9.86 6.21 -5.85
N ILE A 81 10.36 7.44 -5.69
CA ILE A 81 10.67 8.00 -4.36
C ILE A 81 9.41 8.07 -3.50
N LYS A 82 8.29 8.53 -4.05
CA LYS A 82 7.03 8.65 -3.31
C LYS A 82 6.43 7.30 -2.94
N LEU A 83 6.54 6.31 -3.82
CA LEU A 83 6.10 4.95 -3.53
C LEU A 83 6.99 4.28 -2.46
N GLN A 84 8.31 4.52 -2.48
CA GLN A 84 9.25 4.05 -1.47
C GLN A 84 9.01 4.70 -0.09
N GLU A 85 8.70 6.00 -0.06
CA GLU A 85 8.27 6.70 1.16
C GLU A 85 7.00 6.05 1.74
N LEU A 86 6.02 5.76 0.90
CA LEU A 86 4.77 5.10 1.30
C LEU A 86 5.02 3.69 1.85
N TYR A 87 5.81 2.88 1.14
CA TYR A 87 6.20 1.54 1.60
C TYR A 87 6.82 1.59 3.00
N THR A 88 7.76 2.50 3.20
CA THR A 88 8.46 2.67 4.48
C THR A 88 7.48 3.10 5.58
N HIS A 89 6.57 4.03 5.29
CA HIS A 89 5.55 4.46 6.24
C HIS A 89 4.62 3.31 6.63
N LEU A 90 4.06 2.58 5.67
CA LEU A 90 3.15 1.46 5.92
C LEU A 90 3.84 0.34 6.70
N LYS A 91 5.09 0.02 6.37
CA LYS A 91 5.88 -0.99 7.08
C LYS A 91 6.12 -0.61 8.55
N ASN A 92 6.40 0.66 8.82
CA ASN A 92 6.56 1.15 10.19
C ASN A 92 5.23 1.11 10.97
N GLU A 93 4.14 1.55 10.38
CA GLU A 93 2.81 1.47 11.01
C GLU A 93 2.41 0.01 11.29
N TYR A 94 2.70 -0.89 10.34
CA TYR A 94 2.42 -2.31 10.48
C TYR A 94 3.20 -2.91 11.66
N LYS A 95 4.49 -2.61 11.76
CA LYS A 95 5.33 -3.00 12.88
C LYS A 95 4.88 -2.43 14.21
N ASN A 96 4.52 -1.16 14.25
CA ASN A 96 4.06 -0.49 15.47
C ASN A 96 2.74 -1.08 16.00
N THR A 97 1.85 -1.51 15.10
CA THR A 97 0.52 -2.02 15.47
C THR A 97 0.53 -3.52 15.77
N TYR A 98 1.29 -4.30 15.01
CA TYR A 98 1.24 -5.78 15.06
C TYR A 98 2.54 -6.43 15.55
N GLY A 99 3.62 -5.67 15.74
CA GLY A 99 4.93 -6.19 16.14
C GLY A 99 5.65 -6.99 15.05
N ARG A 100 5.29 -6.80 13.78
CA ARG A 100 5.80 -7.52 12.61
C ARG A 100 6.69 -6.66 11.74
#